data_AF-A0A2T2U5B9-F1
#
_entry.id   AF-A0A2T2U5B9-F1
#
_cell.length_a   1.000
_cell.length_b   1.000
_cell.length_c   1.000
_cell.angle_alpha   90.00
_cell.angle_beta   90.00
_cell.angle_gamma   90.00
#
_symmetry.space_group_name_H-M   'P 1'
#
loop_
_entity.id
_entity.type
_entity.pdbx_description
1 polymer ?
#
loop_
_entity_poly.entity_id
_entity_poly.type
_entity_poly.pdbx_seq_one_letter_code
_entity_poly.pdbx_strand_id
1 'polypeptide(L)'
;MLDNDPREPVGHLPRLSVTGATNPMVQVVDEEQDEIVYTLRIQGQEFRPPVYADGAYTVRVGDDDGWRASREGVRPSEGTGDVLKVSV
;
A
#
# COMPACT_ATOMS: atom_id res chain seq x y z
N MET A 1 -12.88 -0.34 9.86
CA MET A 1 -13.18 1.08 10.11
C MET A 1 -11.86 1.79 10.31
N LEU A 2 -11.38 2.49 9.28
CA LEU A 2 -10.22 3.40 9.32
C LEU A 2 -10.80 4.79 9.58
N ASP A 3 -11.26 5.02 10.81
CA ASP A 3 -12.04 6.20 11.22
C ASP A 3 -11.19 7.24 11.98
N ASN A 4 -9.86 7.17 11.90
CA ASN A 4 -8.97 7.99 12.73
C ASN A 4 -7.84 8.71 11.98
N ASP A 5 -7.93 8.87 10.65
CA ASP A 5 -7.02 9.77 9.94
C ASP A 5 -7.79 11.00 9.46
N PRO A 6 -7.53 12.21 10.01
CA PRO A 6 -8.21 13.44 9.61
C PRO A 6 -7.78 13.96 8.24
N ARG A 7 -6.86 13.27 7.54
CA ARG A 7 -6.39 13.64 6.21
C ARG A 7 -7.30 13.04 5.15
N GLU A 8 -7.83 13.87 4.27
CA GLU A 8 -8.53 13.42 3.07
C GLU A 8 -7.47 12.87 2.08
N PRO A 9 -7.59 11.61 1.62
CA PRO A 9 -6.66 11.09 0.63
C PRO A 9 -6.81 11.87 -0.67
N VAL A 10 -5.71 12.42 -1.17
CA VAL A 10 -5.68 13.13 -2.47
C VAL A 10 -5.75 12.16 -3.64
N GLY A 11 -5.39 10.89 -3.39
CA GLY A 11 -5.45 9.83 -4.37
C GLY A 11 -5.29 8.44 -3.76
N HIS A 12 -5.29 7.43 -4.62
CA HIS A 12 -5.08 6.05 -4.21
C HIS A 12 -4.07 5.37 -5.12
N LEU A 13 -3.19 4.56 -4.52
CA LEU A 13 -2.33 3.67 -5.27
C LEU A 13 -3.17 2.56 -5.95
N PRO A 14 -2.60 1.88 -6.96
CA PRO A 14 -3.13 0.65 -7.52
C PRO A 14 -3.56 -0.34 -6.44
N ARG A 15 -4.61 -1.10 -6.73
CA ARG A 15 -5.08 -2.13 -5.80
C ARG A 15 -4.00 -3.21 -5.68
N LEU A 16 -3.58 -3.47 -4.47
CA LEU A 16 -2.71 -4.60 -4.15
C LEU A 16 -3.56 -5.87 -4.11
N SER A 17 -3.13 -6.91 -4.81
CA SER A 17 -3.67 -8.26 -4.70
C SER A 17 -2.55 -9.18 -4.23
N VAL A 18 -2.65 -9.58 -2.98
CA VAL A 18 -1.64 -10.37 -2.27
C VAL A 18 -2.04 -11.83 -2.29
N THR A 19 -1.16 -12.71 -2.76
CA THR A 19 -1.40 -14.16 -2.77
C THR A 19 -0.36 -14.85 -1.90
N GLY A 20 -0.78 -15.81 -1.07
CA GLY A 20 0.13 -16.56 -0.18
C GLY A 20 0.07 -16.11 1.29
N ALA A 21 -0.62 -15.00 1.59
CA ALA A 21 -0.81 -14.48 2.94
C ALA A 21 -2.28 -14.09 3.18
N THR A 22 -2.83 -14.44 4.35
CA THR A 22 -4.26 -14.19 4.65
C THR A 22 -4.55 -12.79 5.20
N ASN A 23 -3.61 -12.21 5.93
CA ASN A 23 -3.71 -10.84 6.48
C ASN A 23 -2.29 -10.23 6.48
N PRO A 24 -1.76 -9.84 5.30
CA PRO A 24 -0.42 -9.32 5.19
C PRO A 24 -0.30 -7.92 5.83
N MET A 25 0.91 -7.59 6.25
CA MET A 25 1.31 -6.26 6.62
C MET A 25 1.68 -5.48 5.37
N VAL A 26 1.12 -4.28 5.22
CA VAL A 26 1.39 -3.36 4.12
C VAL A 26 2.02 -2.10 4.71
N GLN A 27 3.17 -1.71 4.17
CA GLN A 27 3.85 -0.45 4.47
C GLN A 27 3.91 0.40 3.21
N VAL A 28 3.60 1.68 3.36
CA VAL A 28 3.71 2.68 2.29
C VAL A 28 4.75 3.71 2.71
N VAL A 29 5.72 3.93 1.83
CA VAL A 29 6.80 4.91 2.00
C VAL A 29 6.69 5.94 0.88
N ASP A 30 6.75 7.20 1.23
CA ASP A 30 6.85 8.32 0.31
C ASP A 30 8.29 8.43 -0.19
N GLU A 31 8.52 8.30 -1.50
CA GLU A 31 9.88 8.32 -2.07
C GLU A 31 10.44 9.74 -2.22
N GLU A 32 9.59 10.77 -2.16
CA GLU A 32 10.03 12.17 -2.25
C GLU A 32 10.65 12.62 -0.92
N GLN A 33 10.03 12.24 0.19
CA GLN A 33 10.47 12.57 1.56
C GLN A 33 11.28 11.46 2.22
N ASP A 34 11.37 10.28 1.60
CA ASP A 34 11.95 9.05 2.17
C ASP A 34 11.30 8.69 3.53
N GLU A 35 9.99 8.95 3.68
CA GLU A 35 9.26 8.82 4.94
C GLU A 35 8.20 7.72 4.88
N ILE A 36 8.07 6.94 5.96
CA ILE A 36 7.01 5.94 6.11
C ILE A 36 5.68 6.66 6.37
N VAL A 37 4.78 6.68 5.39
CA VAL A 37 3.45 7.28 5.51
C VAL A 37 2.61 6.51 6.52
N TYR A 38 2.57 5.18 6.40
CA TYR A 38 1.93 4.28 7.36
C TYR A 38 2.37 2.83 7.18
N THR A 39 2.13 2.04 8.22
CA THR A 39 2.20 0.59 8.19
C THR A 39 0.94 0.03 8.85
N LEU A 40 0.22 -0.84 8.16
CA LEU A 40 -1.00 -1.45 8.68
C LEU A 40 -1.15 -2.89 8.23
N ARG A 41 -1.93 -3.66 8.98
CA ARG A 41 -2.31 -5.01 8.61
C ARG A 41 -3.65 -5.00 7.92
N ILE A 42 -3.69 -5.47 6.67
CA ILE A 42 -4.94 -5.50 5.91
C ILE A 42 -5.76 -6.73 6.31
N GLN A 43 -7.09 -6.61 6.24
CA GLN A 43 -7.99 -7.74 6.44
C GLN A 43 -8.26 -8.38 5.07
N GLY A 44 -7.76 -9.60 4.88
CA GLY A 44 -7.84 -10.31 3.60
C GLY A 44 -6.63 -10.07 2.70
N GLN A 45 -6.83 -10.24 1.38
CA GLN A 45 -5.77 -10.30 0.37
C GLN A 45 -5.77 -9.11 -0.59
N GLU A 46 -6.75 -8.22 -0.49
CA GLU A 46 -6.87 -7.06 -1.37
C GLU A 46 -6.86 -5.77 -0.55
N PHE A 47 -6.08 -4.80 -0.99
CA PHE A 47 -6.03 -3.50 -0.34
C PHE A 47 -5.73 -2.41 -1.35
N ARG A 48 -6.37 -1.25 -1.20
CA ARG A 48 -6.11 -0.07 -2.04
C ARG A 48 -5.51 1.02 -1.15
N PRO A 49 -4.18 1.21 -1.17
CA PRO A 49 -3.51 2.17 -0.29
C PRO A 49 -3.97 3.61 -0.61
N PRO A 50 -4.60 4.33 0.34
CA PRO A 50 -4.78 5.77 0.21
C PRO A 50 -3.43 6.49 0.33
N VAL A 51 -3.29 7.59 -0.40
CA VAL A 51 -2.11 8.48 -0.35
C VAL A 51 -2.55 9.93 -0.27
N TYR A 52 -1.70 10.78 0.31
CA TYR A 52 -2.02 12.15 0.70
C TYR A 52 -1.24 13.21 -0.08
N ALA A 53 -0.34 12.79 -0.98
CA ALA A 53 0.38 13.64 -1.91
C ALA A 53 0.43 13.00 -3.31
N ASP A 54 0.57 13.84 -4.34
CA ASP A 54 1.00 13.39 -5.65
C ASP A 54 2.49 13.04 -5.59
N GLY A 55 2.87 11.84 -6.02
CA GLY A 55 4.24 11.38 -5.87
C GLY A 55 4.46 9.93 -6.26
N ALA A 56 5.70 9.49 -6.10
CA ALA A 56 6.07 8.09 -6.19
C ALA A 56 6.19 7.50 -4.78
N TYR A 57 5.72 6.28 -4.63
CA TYR A 57 5.65 5.59 -3.35
C TYR A 57 6.26 4.20 -3.47
N THR A 58 6.96 3.79 -2.42
CA THR A 58 7.35 2.40 -2.24
C THR A 58 6.28 1.68 -1.42
N VAL A 59 5.72 0.60 -1.97
CA VAL A 59 4.82 -0.30 -1.26
C VAL A 59 5.56 -1.57 -0.87
N ARG A 60 5.56 -1.90 0.41
CA ARG A 60 6.12 -3.15 0.94
C ARG A 60 5.01 -4.02 1.50
N VAL A 61 5.11 -5.33 1.23
CA VAL A 61 4.16 -6.34 1.69
C VAL A 61 4.94 -7.43 2.42
N GLY A 62 4.44 -7.81 3.58
CA GLY A 62 5.07 -8.80 4.44
C GLY A 62 4.08 -9.47 5.39
N ASP A 63 4.62 -10.24 6.32
CA ASP A 63 3.91 -10.96 7.37
C ASP A 63 4.68 -10.83 8.70
N ASP A 64 4.28 -11.57 9.74
CA ASP A 64 4.94 -11.48 11.06
C ASP A 64 6.42 -11.89 11.03
N ASP A 65 6.83 -12.65 10.01
CA ASP A 65 8.19 -13.16 9.87
C ASP A 65 9.06 -12.24 8.97
N GLY A 66 8.47 -11.24 8.31
CA GLY A 66 9.20 -10.12 7.69
C GLY A 66 8.59 -9.57 6.40
N TRP A 67 9.35 -8.67 5.75
CA TRP A 67 9.02 -8.15 4.42
C TRP A 67 9.38 -9.16 3.34
N ARG A 68 8.50 -9.32 2.36
CA ARG A 68 8.57 -10.40 1.37
C ARG A 68 8.59 -9.88 -0.04
N ALA A 69 7.89 -8.77 -0.26
CA ALA A 69 7.86 -8.08 -1.53
C ALA A 69 7.90 -6.57 -1.31
N SER A 70 8.58 -5.87 -2.23
CA SER A 70 8.59 -4.42 -2.31
C SER A 70 8.43 -3.99 -3.76
N ARG A 71 7.73 -2.87 -3.95
CA ARG A 71 7.50 -2.24 -5.24
C ARG A 71 7.73 -0.75 -5.09
N GLU A 72 8.78 -0.26 -5.75
CA GLU A 72 9.19 1.14 -5.80
C GLU A 72 8.54 1.83 -7.01
N GLY A 73 8.47 3.17 -6.99
CA GLY A 73 7.95 3.97 -8.09
C GLY A 73 6.43 3.86 -8.30
N VAL A 74 5.67 3.42 -7.30
CA VAL A 74 4.21 3.26 -7.40
C VAL A 74 3.55 4.62 -7.32
N ARG A 75 2.80 5.00 -8.35
CA ARG A 75 2.12 6.30 -8.42
C ARG A 75 0.62 6.14 -8.18
N PRO A 76 -0.07 7.17 -7.67
CA PRO A 76 -1.53 7.19 -7.63
C PRO A 76 -2.11 6.93 -9.01
N SER A 77 -3.13 6.07 -9.10
CA SER A 77 -3.86 5.84 -10.35
C SER A 77 -5.37 6.04 -10.14
N GLU A 78 -5.99 6.76 -11.07
CA GLU A 78 -7.43 7.04 -11.03
C GLU A 78 -8.28 5.80 -11.39
N GLY A 79 -7.65 4.75 -11.96
CA GLY A 79 -8.34 3.58 -12.49
C GLY A 79 -8.52 2.44 -11.48
N THR A 80 -9.73 1.86 -11.45
CA THR A 80 -10.05 0.59 -10.76
C THR A 80 -9.32 -0.63 -11.37
N GLY A 81 -8.66 -0.47 -12.53
CA GLY A 81 -8.06 -1.54 -13.32
C GLY A 81 -6.61 -1.89 -12.97
N ASP A 82 -5.89 -1.02 -12.27
CA ASP A 82 -4.49 -1.27 -11.93
C ASP A 82 -4.40 -2.16 -10.69
N VAL A 83 -4.13 -3.44 -10.92
CA VAL A 83 -3.91 -4.43 -9.86
C VAL A 83 -2.43 -4.79 -9.79
N LEU A 84 -1.79 -4.43 -8.69
CA LEU A 84 -0.43 -4.85 -8.38
C LEU A 84 -0.49 -6.22 -7.71
N LYS A 85 -0.16 -7.26 -8.48
CA LYS A 85 -0.06 -8.63 -7.94
C LYS A 85 1.23 -8.77 -7.16
N VAL A 86 1.09 -9.16 -5.90
CA VAL A 86 2.20 -9.38 -4.98
C VAL A 86 2.09 -10.81 -4.46
N SER A 87 3.12 -11.61 -4.71
CA SER A 87 3.19 -12.97 -4.19
C SER A 87 4.12 -12.98 -2.98
N VAL A 88 3.62 -13.56 -1.89
CA VAL A 88 4.32 -13.68 -0.61
C VAL A 88 4.68 -15.13 -0.37
#